data_AF-A0A8J6PQ99-F1
#
_entry.id   AF-A0A8J6PQ99-F1
#
_cell.length_a   1.000
_cell.length_b   1.000
_cell.length_c   1.000
_cell.angle_alpha   90.00
_cell.angle_beta   90.00
_cell.angle_gamma   90.00
#
_symmetry.space_group_name_H-M   'P 1'
#
loop_
_entity.id
_entity.type
_entity.pdbx_description
1 polymer ?
#
loop_
_entity_poly.entity_id
_entity_poly.type
_entity_poly.pdbx_seq_one_letter_code
_entity_poly.pdbx_strand_id
1 'polypeptide(L)' 'MEQTNRTDKQLLFKGIKTLVFALLSLFMGPILMHLALSDKENSLYLPLLIVASLICAFAVFLIFKGIKIIMASMFKK' A
#
# COMPACT_ATOMS: atom_id res chain seq x y z
N MET A 1 -5.83 9.69 39.18
CA MET A 1 -6.41 10.06 37.87
C MET A 1 -5.81 9.13 36.83
N GLU A 2 -6.50 8.03 36.51
CA GLU A 2 -6.07 7.08 35.47
C GLU A 2 -6.13 7.78 34.11
N GLN A 3 -4.97 8.22 33.60
CA GLN A 3 -4.86 8.61 32.20
C GLN A 3 -4.96 7.34 31.37
N THR A 4 -6.19 7.00 31.00
CA THR A 4 -6.49 5.93 30.05
C THR A 4 -5.75 6.24 28.74
N ASN A 5 -4.65 5.51 28.52
CA ASN A 5 -3.83 5.55 27.31
C ASN A 5 -4.62 4.88 26.18
N ARG A 6 -5.74 5.50 25.79
CA ARG A 6 -6.61 5.00 24.74
C ARG A 6 -5.90 5.28 23.44
N THR A 7 -5.38 4.21 22.82
CA THR A 7 -4.93 4.20 21.44
C THR A 7 -5.90 5.01 20.60
N ASP A 8 -5.37 5.93 19.80
CA ASP A 8 -6.18 6.84 19.01
C ASP A 8 -6.86 6.06 17.88
N LYS A 9 -8.04 5.50 18.15
CA LYS A 9 -8.73 4.56 17.26
C LYS A 9 -9.00 5.17 15.89
N GLN A 10 -9.18 6.49 15.82
CA GLN A 10 -9.32 7.23 14.55
C GLN A 10 -8.05 7.12 13.71
N LEU A 11 -6.89 7.40 14.32
CA LEU A 11 -5.60 7.29 13.66
C LEU A 11 -5.25 5.83 13.30
N LEU A 12 -5.62 4.87 14.16
CA LEU A 12 -5.43 3.44 13.93
C LEU A 12 -6.21 2.98 12.70
N PHE A 13 -7.50 3.33 12.62
CA PHE A 13 -8.35 3.03 11.45
C PHE A 13 -7.79 3.65 10.17
N LYS A 14 -7.25 4.88 10.25
CA LYS A 14 -6.62 5.55 9.10
C LYS A 14 -5.38 4.80 8.62
N GLY A 15 -4.55 4.33 9.54
CA GLY A 15 -3.37 3.52 9.26
C GLY A 15 -3.73 2.16 8.62
N ILE A 16 -4.70 1.45 9.20
CA ILE A 16 -5.21 0.18 8.65
C ILE A 16 -5.80 0.38 7.26
N LYS A 17 -6.63 1.40 7.05
CA LYS A 17 -7.20 1.71 5.71
C LYS A 17 -6.10 1.96 4.68
N THR A 18 -5.03 2.64 5.07
CA THR A 18 -3.86 2.87 4.22
C THR A 18 -3.13 1.57 3.89
N LEU A 19 -2.96 0.67 4.87
CA LEU A 19 -2.35 -0.65 4.66
C LEU A 19 -3.18 -1.54 3.74
N VAL A 20 -4.50 -1.60 3.95
CA VAL A 20 -5.41 -2.38 3.08
C VAL A 20 -5.34 -1.86 1.64
N PHE A 21 -5.33 -0.54 1.44
CA PHE A 21 -5.17 0.06 0.13
C PHE A 21 -3.82 -0.28 -0.51
N ALA A 22 -2.74 -0.23 0.27
CA ALA A 22 -1.40 -0.60 -0.20
C ALA A 22 -1.31 -2.09 -0.56
N LEU A 23 -1.95 -2.97 0.21
CA LEU A 23 -2.02 -4.41 -0.07
C LEU A 23 -2.78 -4.70 -1.37
N LEU A 24 -3.92 -4.03 -1.59
CA LEU A 24 -4.65 -4.12 -2.85
C LEU A 24 -3.81 -3.63 -4.03
N SER A 25 -3.09 -2.51 -3.86
CA SER A 25 -2.18 -1.98 -4.87
C SER A 25 -1.03 -2.95 -5.17
N LEU A 26 -0.53 -3.67 -4.16
CA LEU A 26 0.50 -4.68 -4.30
C LEU A 26 0.01 -5.91 -5.06
N PHE A 27 -1.29 -6.26 -4.94
CA PHE A 27 -1.91 -7.32 -5.74
C PHE A 27 -2.23 -6.86 -7.17
N MET A 28 -2.60 -5.59 -7.33
CA MET A 28 -2.89 -5.01 -8.65
C MET A 28 -1.65 -4.98 -9.55
N GLY A 29 -0.45 -4.76 -8.98
CA GLY A 29 0.83 -4.80 -9.70
C GLY A 29 1.09 -6.11 -10.48
N PRO A 30 1.16 -7.28 -9.83
CA PRO A 30 1.34 -8.57 -10.49
C PRO A 30 0.16 -8.96 -11.38
N ILE A 31 -1.07 -8.54 -11.07
CA ILE A 31 -2.21 -8.70 -11.99
C ILE A 31 -1.97 -7.93 -13.30
N LEU A 32 -1.59 -6.65 -13.22
CA LEU A 32 -1.21 -5.86 -14.40
C LEU A 32 -0.04 -6.50 -15.15
N MET A 33 0.96 -7.00 -14.41
CA MET A 33 2.12 -7.64 -15.01
C MET A 33 1.73 -8.92 -15.75
N HIS A 34 0.86 -9.75 -15.18
CA HIS A 34 0.31 -10.95 -15.83
C HIS A 34 -0.50 -10.60 -17.08
N LEU A 35 -1.33 -9.56 -17.04
CA LEU A 35 -2.07 -9.06 -18.21
C LEU A 35 -1.13 -8.53 -19.30
N ALA A 36 -0.07 -7.80 -18.93
CA ALA A 36 0.95 -7.33 -19.87
C ALA A 36 1.68 -8.48 -20.58
N LEU A 37 1.96 -9.55 -19.83
CA LEU A 37 2.65 -10.75 -20.32
C LEU A 37 1.78 -11.62 -21.22
N SER A 38 0.47 -11.65 -20.98
CA SER A 38 -0.50 -12.41 -21.78
C SER A 38 -0.70 -11.83 -23.19
N ASP A 39 -0.60 -10.50 -23.36
CA ASP A 39 -0.77 -9.81 -24.65
C ASP A 39 0.57 -9.32 -25.23
N LYS A 40 1.55 -10.22 -25.28
CA LYS A 40 2.94 -9.95 -25.69
C LYS A 40 3.11 -9.49 -27.14
N GLU A 41 2.05 -9.59 -27.94
CA GLU A 41 2.00 -9.23 -29.37
C GLU A 41 1.85 -7.70 -29.58
N ASN A 42 1.41 -6.94 -28.57
CA ASN A 42 1.29 -5.49 -28.66
C ASN A 42 2.45 -4.80 -27.94
N SER A 43 3.01 -3.75 -28.57
CA SER A 43 4.11 -2.89 -28.08
C SER A 43 3.91 -2.27 -26.66
N LEU A 44 2.75 -2.53 -26.05
CA LEU A 44 2.33 -2.08 -24.73
C LEU A 44 2.93 -2.89 -23.56
N TYR A 45 3.61 -4.03 -23.80
CA TYR A 45 4.31 -4.81 -22.77
C TYR A 45 5.34 -3.98 -21.97
N LEU A 46 6.19 -3.25 -22.68
CA LEU A 46 7.30 -2.49 -22.10
C LEU A 46 6.79 -1.29 -21.25
N PRO A 47 5.81 -0.50 -21.73
CA PRO A 47 5.13 0.51 -20.91
C PRO A 47 4.45 -0.06 -19.66
N LEU A 48 3.69 -1.16 -19.79
CA LEU A 48 2.95 -1.73 -18.65
C LEU A 48 3.88 -2.26 -17.57
N LEU A 49 5.04 -2.82 -17.94
CA LEU A 49 6.06 -3.28 -17.00
C LEU A 49 6.64 -2.15 -16.16
N ILE A 50 6.95 -1.01 -16.80
CA ILE A 50 7.46 0.17 -16.11
C ILE A 50 6.41 0.71 -15.15
N VAL A 51 5.15 0.81 -15.59
CA VAL A 51 4.03 1.27 -14.76
C VAL A 51 3.78 0.32 -13.59
N ALA A 52 3.79 -1.00 -13.81
CA ALA A 52 3.60 -2.00 -12.75
C ALA A 52 4.73 -1.93 -11.71
N SER A 53 5.99 -1.77 -12.15
CA SER A 53 7.13 -1.60 -11.26
C SER A 53 7.01 -0.35 -10.39
N LEU A 54 6.61 0.79 -10.98
CA LEU A 54 6.36 2.04 -10.27
C LEU A 54 5.21 1.91 -9.25
N ILE A 55 4.12 1.25 -9.63
CA ILE A 55 2.98 0.98 -8.73
C ILE A 55 3.42 0.11 -7.54
N CYS A 56 4.21 -0.93 -7.78
CA CYS A 56 4.75 -1.77 -6.71
C CYS A 56 5.65 -0.96 -5.76
N ALA A 57 6.56 -0.14 -6.30
CA ALA A 57 7.41 0.71 -5.47
C ALA A 57 6.58 1.70 -4.63
N PHE A 58 5.55 2.29 -5.22
CA PHE A 58 4.63 3.19 -4.53
C PHE A 58 3.81 2.47 -3.45
N ALA A 59 3.36 1.23 -3.72
CA ALA A 59 2.66 0.40 -2.74
C ALA A 59 3.53 0.10 -1.52
N VAL A 60 4.80 -0.25 -1.72
CA VAL A 60 5.77 -0.44 -0.63
C VAL A 60 5.92 0.84 0.20
N PHE A 61 6.03 2.00 -0.43
CA PHE A 61 6.08 3.29 0.28
C PHE A 61 4.81 3.54 1.12
N LEU A 62 3.63 3.23 0.59
CA LEU A 62 2.36 3.33 1.32
C LEU A 62 2.29 2.37 2.51
N ILE A 63 2.85 1.16 2.40
CA ILE A 63 2.95 0.20 3.51
C ILE A 63 3.75 0.82 4.67
N PHE A 64 4.95 1.34 4.38
CA PHE A 64 5.77 2.00 5.41
C PHE A 64 5.04 3.17 6.06
N LYS A 65 4.38 4.01 5.26
CA LYS A 65 3.58 5.14 5.76
C LYS A 65 2.42 4.66 6.63
N GLY A 66 1.70 3.62 6.23
CA GLY A 66 0.59 3.02 6.97
C GLY A 66 1.03 2.47 8.33
N ILE A 67 2.13 1.70 8.36
CA ILE A 67 2.73 1.19 9.60
C ILE A 67 3.13 2.33 10.52
N LYS A 68 3.75 3.40 9.99
CA LYS A 68 4.13 4.57 10.79
C LYS A 68 2.93 5.25 11.44
N ILE A 69 1.81 5.36 10.72
CA ILE A 69 0.55 5.93 11.26
C ILE A 69 -0.01 5.03 12.38
N ILE A 70 0.02 3.71 12.21
CA ILE A 70 -0.42 2.76 13.24
C ILE A 70 0.46 2.85 14.49
N MET A 71 1.79 2.89 14.32
CA MET A 71 2.72 3.06 15.44
C MET A 71 2.50 4.39 16.17
N ALA A 72 2.31 5.49 15.44
CA ALA A 72 2.01 6.79 16.05
C ALA A 72 0.69 6.77 16.84
N SER A 73 -0.32 6.07 16.32
CA SER A 73 -1.62 5.89 16.99
C SER A 73 -1.52 5.09 18.29
N MET A 74 -0.74 4.01 18.27
CA MET A 74 -0.57 3.11 19.41
C MET A 74 0.37 3.68 20.47
N PHE A 75 1.45 4.35 20.07
CA PHE A 75 2.52 4.76 20.97
C PHE A 75 2.56 6.27 21.26
N LYS A 76 1.59 7.07 20.75
CA LYS A 76 1.57 8.54 20.88
C LYS A 76 2.96 9.16 20.63
N LYS A 77 3.63 8.73 19.56
CA LYS A 77 4.96 9.19 19.17
C LYS A 77 4.92 9.92 17.83
#